data_AF-A0A1B6DPR3-F1
#
_entry.id   AF-A0A1B6DPR3-F1
#
_cell.length_a   1.000
_cell.length_b   1.000
_cell.length_c   1.000
_cell.angle_alpha   90.00
_cell.angle_beta   90.00
_cell.angle_gamma   90.00
#
_symmetry.space_group_name_H-M   'P 1'
#
loop_
_entity.id
_entity.type
_entity.pdbx_description
1 polymer ?
#
loop_
_entity_poly.entity_id
_entity_poly.type
_entity_poly.pdbx_seq_one_letter_code
_entity_poly.pdbx_strand_id
1 'polypeptide(L)'
;MFHSTYSLSQFLTRSLFNLSKNSINNSPMKWPQTWNIVRNMFVQTQETPNPNSLKFLPGVKVLDPGHTMDFPNGTAAFCSPLAKLLFRIDGVKSVFFGSDFITITKVDEEIEWKLLKPEIFATIMDFFASGLPIVTDGQPSSDTRECIPVLPVTFFLNAHT
;
A
#
# COMPACT_ATOMS: atom_id res chain seq x y z
N MET A 1 -35.53 -82.16 -20.14
CA MET A 1 -34.45 -81.75 -19.21
C MET A 1 -33.30 -81.25 -20.08
N PHE A 2 -33.13 -79.93 -20.13
CA PHE A 2 -32.09 -79.24 -20.92
C PHE A 2 -31.17 -78.45 -19.96
N HIS A 3 -30.08 -77.93 -20.53
CA HIS A 3 -28.95 -77.14 -19.98
C HIS A 3 -27.71 -78.01 -19.72
N SER A 4 -26.73 -78.15 -20.63
CA SER A 4 -25.98 -77.21 -21.49
C SER A 4 -24.94 -76.35 -20.76
N THR A 5 -23.72 -76.90 -20.69
CA THR A 5 -22.40 -76.34 -21.09
C THR A 5 -21.94 -74.92 -20.71
N TYR A 6 -20.78 -74.91 -20.02
CA TYR A 6 -19.60 -74.00 -20.05
C TYR A 6 -19.75 -72.47 -19.89
N SER A 7 -18.98 -71.89 -18.96
CA SER A 7 -17.81 -71.02 -19.27
C SER A 7 -17.31 -70.23 -18.03
N LEU A 8 -15.98 -70.17 -17.87
CA LEU A 8 -15.26 -69.29 -16.94
C LEU A 8 -15.29 -67.83 -17.41
N SER A 9 -15.34 -66.86 -16.49
CA SER A 9 -14.70 -65.54 -16.66
C SER A 9 -14.81 -64.69 -15.38
N GLN A 10 -13.64 -64.40 -14.78
CA GLN A 10 -13.15 -63.11 -14.26
C GLN A 10 -13.94 -62.35 -13.15
N PHE A 11 -13.27 -61.97 -12.07
CA PHE A 11 -12.69 -60.62 -11.89
C PHE A 11 -12.21 -60.40 -10.44
N LEU A 12 -11.12 -59.64 -10.35
CA LEU A 12 -10.19 -59.50 -9.23
C LEU A 12 -10.62 -58.47 -8.17
N THR A 13 -10.09 -58.69 -6.95
CA THR A 13 -9.60 -57.69 -5.97
C THR A 13 -10.52 -56.58 -5.45
N ARG A 14 -10.70 -56.53 -4.12
CA ARG A 14 -10.39 -55.37 -3.25
C ARG A 14 -10.75 -55.66 -1.80
N SER A 15 -9.75 -55.76 -0.92
CA SER A 15 -9.96 -55.60 0.53
C SER A 15 -9.11 -54.44 1.05
N LEU A 16 -9.78 -53.29 1.09
CA LEU A 16 -9.75 -52.22 2.09
C LEU A 16 -8.43 -51.89 2.81
N PHE A 17 -7.73 -50.88 2.30
CA PHE A 17 -6.87 -50.00 3.09
C PHE A 17 -7.75 -49.09 3.96
N ASN A 18 -7.61 -49.22 5.27
CA ASN A 18 -8.16 -48.34 6.28
C ASN A 18 -7.33 -47.04 6.31
N LEU A 19 -7.94 -45.90 5.99
CA LEU A 19 -7.34 -44.59 6.24
C LEU A 19 -8.31 -43.69 7.01
N SER A 20 -7.79 -43.26 8.14
CA SER A 20 -8.36 -42.38 9.14
C SER A 20 -8.98 -41.12 8.54
N LYS A 21 -10.24 -40.85 8.91
CA LYS A 21 -10.92 -39.59 8.61
C LYS A 21 -10.44 -38.52 9.60
N ASN A 22 -9.40 -37.79 9.24
CA ASN A 22 -9.08 -36.54 9.93
C ASN A 22 -10.06 -35.45 9.46
N SER A 23 -10.83 -34.95 10.42
CA SER A 23 -11.78 -33.85 10.29
C SER A 23 -11.07 -32.56 9.90
N ILE A 24 -11.11 -32.19 8.62
CA ILE A 24 -10.69 -30.87 8.16
C ILE A 24 -11.86 -29.93 8.44
N ASN A 25 -11.67 -29.05 9.42
CA ASN A 25 -12.63 -28.03 9.78
C ASN A 25 -12.79 -27.06 8.59
N ASN A 26 -13.89 -27.18 7.85
CA ASN A 26 -14.30 -26.24 6.81
C ASN A 26 -14.79 -24.93 7.46
N SER A 27 -13.86 -24.15 8.00
CA SER A 27 -14.08 -22.73 8.21
C SER A 27 -13.85 -22.04 6.86
N PRO A 28 -14.83 -21.33 6.27
CA PRO A 28 -14.60 -20.61 5.03
C PRO A 28 -13.47 -19.60 5.27
N MET A 29 -12.38 -19.79 4.54
CA MET A 29 -11.20 -18.93 4.54
C MET A 29 -11.65 -17.49 4.28
N LYS A 30 -11.67 -16.66 5.34
CA LYS A 30 -11.93 -15.23 5.25
C LYS A 30 -10.70 -14.59 4.61
N TRP A 31 -10.70 -14.46 3.28
CA TRP A 31 -9.69 -13.68 2.57
C TRP A 31 -9.71 -12.23 3.09
N PRO A 32 -8.54 -11.62 3.38
CA PRO A 32 -8.50 -10.20 3.71
C PRO A 32 -9.10 -9.41 2.54
N GLN A 33 -10.05 -8.53 2.83
CA GLN A 33 -10.81 -7.75 1.83
C GLN A 33 -9.98 -6.67 1.11
N THR A 34 -8.65 -6.73 1.14
CA THR A 34 -7.75 -5.70 0.61
C THR A 34 -7.72 -5.67 -0.91
N TRP A 35 -7.97 -6.79 -1.58
CA TRP A 35 -7.96 -6.93 -3.04
C TRP A 35 -8.95 -6.01 -3.78
N ASN A 36 -10.11 -5.72 -3.20
CA ASN A 36 -11.15 -4.94 -3.88
C ASN A 36 -10.82 -3.44 -3.93
N ILE A 37 -10.00 -2.93 -3.02
CA ILE A 37 -9.62 -1.50 -2.98
C ILE A 37 -8.63 -1.19 -4.11
N VAL A 38 -7.69 -2.10 -4.40
CA VAL A 38 -6.64 -1.89 -5.39
C VAL A 38 -7.18 -1.81 -6.82
N ARG A 39 -8.25 -2.55 -7.11
CA ARG A 39 -8.84 -2.63 -8.45
C ARG A 39 -9.62 -1.38 -8.87
N ASN A 40 -9.92 -0.50 -7.92
CA ASN A 40 -10.75 0.68 -8.15
C ASN A 40 -10.08 1.98 -7.66
N MET A 41 -8.79 1.94 -7.36
CA MET A 41 -8.01 3.13 -6.98
C MET A 41 -7.67 3.94 -8.23
N PHE A 42 -8.11 5.20 -8.25
CA PHE A 42 -7.76 6.18 -9.28
C PHE A 42 -7.06 7.35 -8.61
N VAL A 43 -5.77 7.53 -8.91
CA VAL A 43 -5.01 8.67 -8.42
C VAL A 43 -5.27 9.87 -9.33
N GLN A 44 -5.85 10.93 -8.76
CA GLN A 44 -6.06 12.19 -9.46
C GLN A 44 -4.87 13.12 -9.25
N THR A 45 -4.64 14.05 -10.17
CA THR A 45 -3.63 15.10 -10.02
C THR A 45 -4.29 16.47 -10.00
N GLN A 46 -3.83 17.35 -9.13
CA GLN A 46 -4.21 18.76 -9.08
C GLN A 46 -2.96 19.63 -9.21
N GLU A 47 -3.05 20.64 -10.07
CA GLU A 47 -2.01 21.65 -10.20
C GLU A 47 -1.94 22.51 -8.95
N THR A 48 -0.73 22.92 -8.60
CA THR A 48 -0.47 23.84 -7.50
C THR A 48 0.03 25.16 -8.07
N PRO A 49 -0.05 26.28 -7.34
CA PRO A 49 0.54 27.54 -7.80
C PRO A 49 2.06 27.46 -8.02
N ASN A 50 2.73 26.43 -7.48
CA ASN A 50 4.14 26.15 -7.76
C ASN A 50 4.26 25.20 -8.96
N PRO A 51 4.86 25.62 -10.10
CA PRO A 51 5.05 24.75 -11.27
C PRO A 51 5.95 23.52 -10.98
N ASN A 52 6.78 23.63 -9.94
CA ASN A 52 7.66 22.56 -9.49
C ASN A 52 7.00 21.59 -8.52
N SER A 53 5.76 21.84 -8.09
CA SER A 53 5.02 20.95 -7.19
C SER A 53 3.71 20.51 -7.81
N LEU A 54 3.40 19.22 -7.68
CA LEU A 54 2.14 18.64 -8.12
C LEU A 54 1.50 17.85 -6.99
N LYS A 55 0.18 18.00 -6.84
CA LYS A 55 -0.61 17.32 -5.83
C LYS A 55 -1.25 16.07 -6.42
N PHE A 56 -1.10 14.94 -5.74
CA PHE A 56 -1.64 13.64 -6.08
C PHE A 56 -2.68 13.24 -5.03
N LEU A 57 -3.88 12.86 -5.48
CA LEU A 57 -5.01 12.48 -4.63
C LEU A 57 -5.36 11.02 -4.93
N PRO A 58 -4.93 10.07 -4.09
CA PRO A 58 -5.21 8.65 -4.32
C PRO A 58 -6.67 8.26 -4.04
N GLY A 59 -7.48 9.18 -3.49
CA GLY A 59 -8.88 8.91 -3.12
C GLY A 59 -9.03 8.09 -1.85
N VAL A 60 -7.93 7.82 -1.15
CA VAL A 60 -7.88 7.13 0.13
C VAL A 60 -7.17 8.00 1.15
N LYS A 61 -7.46 7.73 2.43
CA LYS A 61 -6.80 8.40 3.55
C LYS A 61 -5.32 8.02 3.58
N VAL A 62 -4.44 9.02 3.56
CA VAL A 62 -2.98 8.86 3.64
C VAL A 62 -2.50 9.02 5.08
N LEU A 63 -2.96 10.07 5.76
CA LEU A 63 -2.65 10.34 7.17
C LEU A 63 -3.93 10.56 7.97
N ASP A 64 -3.81 10.56 9.29
CA ASP A 64 -4.91 10.97 10.17
C ASP A 64 -5.35 12.42 9.88
N PRO A 65 -6.66 12.74 10.03
CA PRO A 65 -7.16 14.07 9.75
C PRO A 65 -6.46 15.10 10.65
N GLY A 66 -5.97 16.19 10.06
CA GLY A 66 -5.24 17.23 10.80
C GLY A 66 -3.76 16.92 11.04
N HIS A 67 -3.26 15.77 10.59
CA HIS A 67 -1.83 15.45 10.57
C HIS A 67 -1.26 15.63 9.17
N THR A 68 -0.08 16.21 9.13
CA THR A 68 0.71 16.47 7.91
C THR A 68 2.16 16.11 8.20
N MET A 69 2.87 15.56 7.22
CA MET A 69 4.28 15.23 7.34
C MET A 69 5.04 15.75 6.12
N ASP A 70 6.14 16.45 6.37
CA ASP A 70 7.05 16.89 5.32
C ASP A 70 8.32 16.03 5.28
N PHE A 71 8.76 15.74 4.06
CA PHE A 71 10.00 15.02 3.79
C PHE A 71 10.83 15.86 2.82
N PRO A 72 11.76 16.69 3.33
CA PRO A 72 12.58 17.57 2.49
C PRO A 72 13.67 16.81 1.72
N ASN A 73 14.00 15.58 2.11
CA ASN A 73 15.03 14.75 1.50
C ASN A 73 14.77 13.25 1.77
N GLY A 74 15.51 12.39 1.07
CA GLY A 74 15.39 10.94 1.22
C GLY A 74 15.83 10.39 2.58
N THR A 75 16.67 11.11 3.34
CA THR A 75 17.06 10.67 4.69
C THR A 75 15.94 10.87 5.70
N ALA A 76 15.17 11.96 5.59
CA ALA A 76 13.97 12.22 6.39
C ALA A 76 12.83 11.23 6.10
N ALA A 77 12.85 10.56 4.94
CA ALA A 77 11.85 9.56 4.57
C ALA A 77 11.92 8.26 5.40
N PHE A 78 12.85 8.14 6.36
CA PHE A 78 13.03 6.92 7.15
C PHE A 78 11.75 6.43 7.85
N CYS A 79 10.90 7.37 8.29
CA CYS A 79 9.63 7.14 8.96
C CYS A 79 8.51 6.64 8.04
N SER A 80 8.65 6.70 6.72
CA SER A 80 7.59 6.29 5.80
C SER A 80 8.11 5.40 4.66
N PRO A 81 7.65 4.15 4.56
CA PRO A 81 7.99 3.29 3.41
C PRO A 81 7.51 3.88 2.08
N LEU A 82 6.34 4.53 2.05
CA LEU A 82 5.84 5.21 0.85
C LEU A 82 6.77 6.35 0.42
N ALA A 83 7.20 7.20 1.37
CA ALA A 83 8.12 8.29 1.06
C ALA A 83 9.46 7.75 0.52
N LYS A 84 10.02 6.68 1.12
CA LYS A 84 11.24 6.04 0.62
C LYS A 84 11.10 5.60 -0.83
N LEU A 85 9.98 4.99 -1.19
CA LEU A 85 9.74 4.54 -2.56
C LEU A 85 9.64 5.72 -3.53
N LEU A 86 8.95 6.80 -3.13
CA LEU A 86 8.84 8.02 -3.95
C LEU A 86 10.20 8.70 -4.19
N PHE A 87 11.10 8.69 -3.20
CA PHE A 87 12.45 9.23 -3.36
C PHE A 87 13.38 8.38 -4.24
N ARG A 88 12.99 7.15 -4.61
CA ARG A 88 13.73 6.34 -5.58
C ARG A 88 13.49 6.76 -7.03
N ILE A 89 12.46 7.58 -7.26
CA ILE A 89 12.13 8.12 -8.58
C ILE A 89 13.09 9.27 -8.87
N ASP A 90 13.81 9.16 -9.98
CA ASP A 90 14.75 10.19 -10.40
C ASP A 90 13.99 11.49 -10.74
N GLY A 91 14.35 12.56 -10.04
CA GLY A 91 13.73 13.87 -10.23
C GLY A 91 12.81 14.32 -9.11
N VAL A 92 12.56 13.49 -8.09
CA VAL A 92 11.83 13.88 -6.87
C VAL A 92 12.76 14.58 -5.88
N LYS A 93 12.43 15.83 -5.52
CA LYS A 93 13.18 16.66 -4.56
C LYS A 93 12.66 16.52 -3.14
N SER A 94 11.35 16.63 -2.98
CA SER A 94 10.70 16.58 -1.68
C SER A 94 9.29 16.02 -1.81
N VAL A 95 8.81 15.43 -0.72
CA VAL A 95 7.48 14.82 -0.63
C VAL A 95 6.79 15.37 0.60
N PHE A 96 5.51 15.67 0.47
CA PHE A 96 4.67 16.16 1.56
C PHE A 96 3.38 15.35 1.61
N PHE A 97 3.03 14.85 2.79
CA PHE A 97 1.79 14.11 3.01
C PHE A 97 0.80 14.97 3.78
N GLY A 98 -0.40 15.07 3.22
CA GLY A 98 -1.59 15.52 3.92
C GLY A 98 -2.51 14.37 4.31
N SER A 99 -3.70 14.70 4.81
CA SER A 99 -4.67 13.70 5.25
C SER A 99 -5.18 12.81 4.11
N ASP A 100 -5.39 13.37 2.91
CA ASP A 100 -5.95 12.71 1.73
C ASP A 100 -5.16 12.96 0.44
N PHE A 101 -3.98 13.59 0.54
CA PHE A 101 -3.17 13.96 -0.61
C PHE A 101 -1.67 13.82 -0.36
N ILE A 102 -0.93 13.71 -1.46
CA ILE A 102 0.52 13.67 -1.49
C ILE A 102 0.99 14.76 -2.46
N THR A 103 1.81 15.69 -1.99
CA THR A 103 2.44 16.69 -2.85
C THR A 103 3.88 16.29 -3.11
N ILE A 104 4.29 16.29 -4.37
CA ILE A 104 5.66 15.97 -4.78
C ILE A 104 6.23 17.21 -5.44
N THR A 105 7.46 17.56 -5.06
CA THR A 105 8.23 18.64 -5.70
C THR A 105 9.36 18.04 -6.50
N LYS A 106 9.54 18.49 -7.75
CA LYS A 106 10.64 18.05 -8.61
C LYS A 106 11.94 18.83 -8.33
N VAL A 107 13.09 18.24 -8.67
CA VAL A 107 14.42 18.85 -8.44
C VAL A 107 14.68 20.04 -9.35
N ASP A 108 14.31 19.91 -10.63
CA ASP A 108 14.61 20.88 -11.68
C ASP A 108 13.39 21.16 -12.56
N GLU A 109 13.35 22.37 -13.12
CA GLU A 109 12.26 22.82 -14.00
C GLU A 109 12.25 22.08 -15.34
N GLU A 110 13.43 21.65 -15.81
CA GLU A 110 13.63 20.93 -17.06
C GLU A 110 12.98 19.54 -17.07
N ILE A 111 12.76 18.94 -15.89
CA ILE A 111 12.12 17.62 -15.78
C ILE A 111 10.63 17.74 -16.05
N GLU A 112 10.15 17.07 -17.09
CA GLU A 112 8.72 17.07 -17.42
C GLU A 112 7.90 16.15 -16.50
N TRP A 113 6.78 16.66 -16.01
CA TRP A 113 5.81 15.87 -15.23
C TRP A 113 5.27 14.66 -15.97
N LYS A 114 5.32 14.65 -17.32
CA LYS A 114 4.88 13.50 -18.14
C LYS A 114 5.73 12.25 -17.92
N LEU A 115 7.00 12.43 -17.55
CA LEU A 115 7.92 11.32 -17.25
C LEU A 115 7.76 10.84 -15.80
N LEU A 116 7.57 11.78 -14.86
CA LEU A 116 7.43 11.46 -13.43
C LEU A 116 6.06 10.83 -13.09
N LYS A 117 4.98 11.29 -13.72
CA LYS A 117 3.61 10.85 -13.40
C LYS A 117 3.43 9.33 -13.46
N PRO A 118 3.82 8.62 -14.55
CA PRO A 118 3.68 7.17 -14.62
C PRO A 118 4.37 6.44 -13.46
N GLU A 119 5.59 6.83 -13.10
CA GLU A 119 6.35 6.18 -12.02
C GLU A 119 5.76 6.47 -10.64
N ILE A 120 5.33 7.72 -10.40
CA ILE A 120 4.67 8.11 -9.15
C ILE A 120 3.38 7.34 -8.99
N PHE A 121 2.55 7.25 -10.04
CA PHE A 121 1.31 6.49 -9.99
C PHE A 121 1.56 5.02 -9.71
N ALA A 122 2.50 4.40 -10.41
CA ALA A 122 2.86 3.00 -10.20
C ALA A 122 3.28 2.75 -8.74
N THR A 123 4.12 3.62 -8.20
CA THR A 123 4.62 3.53 -6.82
C THR A 123 3.50 3.65 -5.78
N ILE A 124 2.60 4.62 -5.96
CA ILE A 124 1.46 4.82 -5.05
C ILE A 124 0.54 3.60 -5.11
N MET A 125 0.19 3.13 -6.31
CA MET A 125 -0.70 1.98 -6.49
C MET A 125 -0.11 0.71 -5.89
N ASP A 126 1.17 0.42 -6.15
CA ASP A 126 1.86 -0.75 -5.62
C ASP A 126 1.97 -0.71 -4.09
N PHE A 127 2.28 0.47 -3.53
CA PHE A 127 2.31 0.67 -2.09
C PHE A 127 0.95 0.36 -1.45
N PHE A 128 -0.15 0.92 -1.97
CA PHE A 128 -1.48 0.63 -1.43
C PHE A 128 -1.94 -0.81 -1.70
N ALA A 129 -1.47 -1.44 -2.78
CA ALA A 129 -1.71 -2.85 -3.06
C ALA A 129 -1.03 -3.77 -2.03
N SER A 130 0.17 -3.38 -1.58
CA SER A 130 0.95 -4.14 -0.59
C SER A 130 0.33 -4.12 0.81
N GLY A 131 -0.50 -3.11 1.13
CA GLY A 131 -1.11 -2.95 2.46
C GLY A 131 -0.10 -2.60 3.56
N LEU A 132 1.08 -2.12 3.19
CA LEU A 132 2.10 -1.67 4.14
C LEU A 132 1.65 -0.42 4.92
N PRO A 133 2.15 -0.22 6.16
CA PRO A 133 1.87 1.00 6.91
C PRO A 133 2.52 2.22 6.24
N ILE A 134 1.77 3.33 6.15
CA ILE A 134 2.24 4.58 5.52
C ILE A 134 3.32 5.22 6.38
N VAL A 135 3.14 5.23 7.69
CA VAL A 135 4.11 5.68 8.67
C VAL A 135 4.50 4.48 9.52
N THR A 136 5.79 4.23 9.63
CA THR A 136 6.34 3.29 10.60
C THR A 136 6.70 4.10 11.82
N ASP A 137 6.00 3.87 12.94
CA ASP A 137 6.37 4.40 14.26
C ASP A 137 7.69 3.75 14.71
N GLY A 138 8.79 4.15 14.07
CA GLY A 138 10.08 4.05 14.71
C GLY A 138 10.03 4.99 15.90
N GLN A 139 10.09 4.46 17.13
CA GLN A 139 10.41 5.30 18.28
C GLN A 139 11.57 6.21 17.88
N PRO A 140 11.45 7.55 18.06
CA PRO A 140 12.59 8.40 17.94
C PRO A 140 13.54 8.01 19.08
N SER A 141 14.58 7.22 18.78
CA SER A 141 15.80 7.31 19.57
C SER A 141 16.20 8.77 19.53
N SER A 142 16.30 9.38 20.71
CA SER A 142 16.30 10.81 21.03
C SER A 142 17.47 11.63 20.45
N ASP A 143 17.97 11.34 19.24
CA ASP A 143 19.19 11.96 18.72
C ASP A 143 19.24 12.13 17.20
N THR A 144 18.11 12.08 16.47
CA THR A 144 18.11 12.50 15.07
C THR A 144 16.82 13.23 14.73
N ARG A 145 16.99 14.54 14.49
CA ARG A 145 16.03 15.51 13.92
C ARG A 145 14.70 14.88 13.51
N GLU A 146 13.74 15.04 14.41
CA GLU A 146 12.35 14.63 14.27
C GLU A 146 11.82 14.99 12.88
N CYS A 147 11.08 14.07 12.26
CA CYS A 147 10.08 14.44 11.25
C CYS A 147 9.14 15.42 11.95
N ILE A 148 9.31 16.72 11.72
CA ILE A 148 8.52 17.73 12.41
C ILE A 148 7.09 17.59 11.90
N PRO A 149 6.10 17.21 12.74
CA PRO A 149 4.73 17.37 12.34
C PRO A 149 4.49 18.87 12.18
N VAL A 150 4.30 19.35 10.96
CA VAL A 150 3.77 20.69 10.69
C VAL A 150 2.42 20.80 11.40
N LEU A 151 2.41 21.45 12.57
CA LEU A 151 1.20 21.65 13.36
C LEU A 151 0.23 22.56 12.59
N PRO A 152 -1.09 22.29 12.64
CA PRO A 152 -2.08 23.20 12.07
C PRO A 152 -1.98 24.58 12.76
N VAL A 153 -2.06 25.65 11.95
CA VAL A 153 -1.85 27.07 12.32
C VAL A 153 -2.82 27.57 13.41
N THR A 154 -3.74 26.74 13.89
CA THR A 154 -4.76 27.08 14.89
C THR A 154 -4.30 27.04 16.36
N PHE A 155 -3.03 26.74 16.66
CA PHE A 155 -2.58 26.54 18.05
C PHE A 155 -1.96 27.78 18.74
N PHE A 156 -1.95 28.96 18.12
CA PHE A 156 -1.29 30.15 18.67
C PHE A 156 -2.20 31.18 19.37
N LEU A 157 -3.39 30.77 19.84
CA LEU A 157 -4.23 31.65 20.65
C LEU A 157 -4.75 30.88 21.87
N ASN A 158 -3.90 30.74 22.89
CA ASN A 158 -4.27 30.59 24.31
C ASN A 158 -3.02 30.39 25.17
N ALA A 159 -2.19 31.43 25.25
CA ALA A 159 -1.18 31.53 26.27
C ALA A 159 -0.90 33.02 26.57
N HIS A 160 -1.85 33.67 27.24
CA HIS A 160 -1.51 34.64 28.28
C HIS A 160 -2.78 34.99 29.08
N THR A 161 -2.70 34.72 30.39
CA THR A 161 -3.42 35.48 31.42
C THR A 161 -2.98 36.93 31.38
#